data_AF-A0A351VEI8-F1
#
_entry.id   AF-A0A351VEI8-F1
#
_cell.length_a   1.000
_cell.length_b   1.000
_cell.length_c   1.000
_cell.angle_alpha   90.00
_cell.angle_beta   90.00
_cell.angle_gamma   90.00
#
_symmetry.space_group_name_H-M   'P 1'
#
loop_
_entity.id
_entity.type
_entity.pdbx_description
1 polymer ?
#
loop_
_entity_poly.entity_id
_entity_poly.type
_entity_poly.pdbx_seq_one_letter_code
_entity_poly.pdbx_strand_id
1 'polypeptide(L)'
;MLQKYRRDIERFVRFRMPSMEDAEDVLQESFLAAFRQFQSLKSEESFKSWLLGIARHKCNDYFRKKAKLLEIPLDEVHESKLCYGSCGVSETLTAEETLSKLGDKEKQILYLYFWEELPQSDIAAKLNIPLGTVKSRLHTAKQKFKEHYPHHLNSVKVQLRNV
;
A
#
# COMPACT_ATOMS: atom_id res chain seq x y z
N MET A 1 -4.76 -18.53 -9.97
CA MET A 1 -4.05 -17.54 -9.12
C MET A 1 -4.68 -16.16 -9.15
N LEU A 2 -4.82 -15.49 -10.30
CA LEU A 2 -5.35 -14.10 -10.38
C LEU A 2 -6.73 -13.93 -9.72
N GLN A 3 -7.70 -14.81 -10.01
CA GLN A 3 -9.04 -14.71 -9.41
C GLN A 3 -9.04 -14.81 -7.88
N LYS A 4 -8.11 -15.59 -7.30
CA LYS A 4 -7.98 -15.78 -5.85
C LYS A 4 -7.64 -14.46 -5.12
N TYR A 5 -6.87 -13.58 -5.78
CA TYR A 5 -6.39 -12.33 -5.19
C TYR A 5 -7.05 -11.07 -5.78
N ARG A 6 -8.07 -11.25 -6.64
CA ARG A 6 -8.81 -10.15 -7.30
C ARG A 6 -9.39 -9.15 -6.29
N ARG A 7 -10.02 -9.65 -5.22
CA ARG A 7 -10.59 -8.78 -4.17
C ARG A 7 -9.54 -7.98 -3.42
N ASP A 8 -8.36 -8.55 -3.19
CA ASP A 8 -7.27 -7.89 -2.47
C ASP A 8 -6.72 -6.71 -3.28
N ILE A 9 -6.46 -6.92 -4.58
CA ILE A 9 -5.97 -5.86 -5.46
C ILE A 9 -7.05 -4.80 -5.73
N GLU A 10 -8.31 -5.20 -5.93
CA GLU A 10 -9.42 -4.26 -6.08
C GLU A 10 -9.55 -3.32 -4.89
N ARG A 11 -9.54 -3.88 -3.66
CA ARG A 11 -9.59 -3.06 -2.46
C ARG A 11 -8.39 -2.13 -2.36
N PHE A 12 -7.20 -2.63 -2.70
CA PHE A 12 -5.96 -1.84 -2.67
C PHE A 12 -6.01 -0.64 -3.64
N VAL A 13 -6.43 -0.86 -4.88
CA VAL A 13 -6.50 0.18 -5.92
C VAL A 13 -7.64 1.17 -5.64
N ARG A 14 -8.84 0.68 -5.28
CA ARG A 14 -9.99 1.54 -4.95
C ARG A 14 -9.73 2.47 -3.75
N PHE A 15 -8.89 2.05 -2.81
CA PHE A 15 -8.50 2.89 -1.70
C PHE A 15 -7.55 4.04 -2.11
N ARG A 16 -6.85 3.90 -3.25
CA ARG A 16 -5.83 4.85 -3.71
C ARG A 16 -6.31 5.78 -4.80
N MET A 17 -7.25 5.33 -5.63
CA MET A 17 -7.71 6.10 -6.77
C MET A 17 -8.84 7.07 -6.38
N PRO A 18 -8.88 8.27 -6.98
CA PRO A 18 -9.82 9.31 -6.59
C PRO A 18 -11.26 9.04 -7.08
N SER A 19 -11.42 8.26 -8.15
CA SER A 19 -12.74 7.83 -8.66
C SER A 19 -12.79 6.32 -8.91
N MET A 20 -14.01 5.82 -9.17
CA MET A 20 -14.21 4.42 -9.53
C MET A 20 -13.69 4.13 -10.94
N GLU A 21 -13.86 5.06 -11.90
CA GLU A 21 -13.33 4.90 -13.26
C GLU A 21 -11.79 4.81 -13.24
N ASP A 22 -11.12 5.71 -12.51
CA ASP A 22 -9.66 5.68 -12.37
C ASP A 22 -9.19 4.37 -11.73
N ALA A 23 -9.95 3.83 -10.76
CA ALA A 23 -9.67 2.55 -10.15
C ALA A 23 -9.77 1.37 -11.13
N GLU A 24 -10.78 1.38 -12.00
CA GLU A 24 -10.98 0.35 -13.02
C GLU A 24 -9.85 0.36 -14.06
N ASP A 25 -9.46 1.55 -14.53
CA ASP A 25 -8.35 1.73 -15.48
C ASP A 25 -7.03 1.21 -14.89
N VAL A 26 -6.70 1.60 -13.66
CA VAL A 26 -5.49 1.14 -12.97
C VAL A 26 -5.53 -0.37 -12.71
N LEU A 27 -6.69 -0.94 -12.38
CA LEU A 27 -6.83 -2.39 -12.22
C LEU A 27 -6.59 -3.12 -13.54
N GLN A 28 -7.17 -2.63 -14.64
CA GLN A 28 -6.99 -3.22 -15.95
C GLN A 28 -5.53 -3.20 -16.39
N GLU A 29 -4.86 -2.05 -16.24
CA GLU A 29 -3.42 -1.92 -16.50
C GLU A 29 -2.59 -2.87 -15.62
N SER A 30 -2.97 -3.02 -14.35
CA SER A 30 -2.27 -3.89 -13.40
C SER A 30 -2.39 -5.36 -13.80
N PHE A 31 -3.58 -5.82 -14.18
CA PHE A 31 -3.78 -7.19 -14.64
C PHE A 31 -3.09 -7.47 -15.98
N LEU A 32 -3.13 -6.53 -16.91
CA LEU A 32 -2.42 -6.65 -18.19
C LEU A 32 -0.91 -6.74 -17.97
N ALA A 33 -0.37 -5.88 -17.09
CA ALA A 33 1.03 -5.92 -16.71
C ALA A 33 1.38 -7.24 -16.01
N ALA A 34 0.54 -7.73 -15.10
CA ALA A 34 0.73 -9.04 -14.47
C ALA A 34 0.76 -10.17 -15.50
N PHE A 35 -0.16 -10.18 -16.47
CA PHE A 35 -0.16 -11.19 -17.51
C PHE A 35 1.14 -11.18 -18.33
N ARG A 36 1.60 -10.00 -18.75
CA ARG A 36 2.84 -9.85 -19.54
C ARG A 36 4.10 -10.24 -18.77
N GLN A 37 4.13 -9.98 -17.46
CA GLN A 37 5.29 -10.19 -16.62
C GLN A 37 5.24 -11.51 -15.86
N PHE A 38 4.27 -12.39 -16.11
CA PHE A 38 4.02 -13.58 -15.30
C PHE A 38 5.26 -14.48 -15.17
N GLN A 39 6.12 -14.54 -16.21
CA GLN A 39 7.38 -15.29 -16.18
C GLN A 39 8.42 -14.75 -15.18
N SER A 40 8.28 -13.50 -14.72
CA SER A 40 9.15 -12.90 -13.69
C SER A 40 8.78 -13.33 -12.26
N LEU A 41 7.66 -14.04 -12.08
CA LEU A 41 7.22 -14.52 -10.79
C LEU A 41 8.19 -15.57 -10.24
N LYS A 42 8.76 -15.30 -9.07
CA LYS A 42 9.78 -16.17 -8.45
C LYS A 42 9.19 -17.45 -7.88
N SER A 43 7.99 -17.38 -7.32
CA SER A 43 7.25 -18.53 -6.77
C SER A 43 5.76 -18.21 -6.63
N GLU A 44 4.92 -19.24 -6.61
CA GLU A 44 3.47 -19.08 -6.40
C GLU A 44 3.14 -18.42 -5.05
N GLU A 45 3.93 -18.70 -4.01
CA GLU A 45 3.79 -18.11 -2.68
C GLU A 45 3.98 -16.57 -2.70
N SER A 46 4.83 -16.08 -3.61
CA SER A 46 5.09 -14.65 -3.79
C SER A 46 4.05 -13.94 -4.66
N PHE A 47 3.06 -14.66 -5.21
CA PHE A 47 2.12 -14.11 -6.18
C PHE A 47 1.37 -12.88 -5.66
N LYS A 48 0.88 -12.92 -4.40
CA LYS A 48 0.15 -11.78 -3.81
C LYS A 48 1.02 -10.54 -3.68
N SER A 49 2.23 -10.68 -3.15
CA SER A 49 3.14 -9.53 -2.94
C SER A 49 3.65 -8.99 -4.27
N TRP A 50 3.91 -9.85 -5.25
CA TRP A 50 4.29 -9.48 -6.61
C TRP A 50 3.17 -8.70 -7.32
N LEU A 51 1.93 -9.21 -7.28
CA LEU A 51 0.77 -8.56 -7.90
C LEU A 51 0.47 -7.19 -7.25
N LEU A 52 0.55 -7.09 -5.92
CA LEU A 52 0.38 -5.80 -5.22
C LEU A 52 1.52 -4.82 -5.52
N GLY A 53 2.73 -5.31 -5.80
CA GLY A 53 3.83 -4.49 -6.28
C GLY A 53 3.52 -3.84 -7.63
N ILE A 54 3.00 -4.63 -8.59
CA ILE A 54 2.55 -4.11 -9.88
C ILE A 54 1.46 -3.05 -9.69
N ALA A 55 0.44 -3.35 -8.88
CA ALA A 55 -0.65 -2.42 -8.62
C ALA A 55 -0.17 -1.10 -8.03
N ARG A 56 0.76 -1.14 -7.06
CA ARG A 56 1.38 0.06 -6.48
C ARG A 56 2.06 0.90 -7.55
N HIS A 57 2.88 0.28 -8.41
CA HIS A 57 3.54 1.01 -9.49
C HIS A 57 2.53 1.67 -10.42
N LYS A 58 1.42 1.00 -10.75
CA LYS A 58 0.36 1.57 -11.58
C LYS A 58 -0.38 2.74 -10.93
N CYS A 59 -0.69 2.65 -9.63
CA CYS A 59 -1.22 3.80 -8.88
C CYS A 59 -0.27 5.00 -8.93
N ASN A 60 1.03 4.77 -8.73
CA ASN A 60 2.02 5.85 -8.70
C ASN A 60 2.25 6.45 -10.09
N ASP A 61 2.23 5.64 -11.14
CA ASP A 61 2.31 6.11 -12.52
C ASP A 61 1.09 6.95 -12.91
N TYR A 62 -0.12 6.62 -12.43
CA TYR A 62 -1.31 7.46 -12.61
C TYR A 62 -1.08 8.86 -12.02
N PHE A 63 -0.64 8.96 -10.77
CA PHE A 63 -0.41 10.25 -10.12
C PHE A 63 0.75 11.02 -10.76
N ARG A 64 1.81 10.36 -11.22
CA ARG A 64 2.90 11.00 -11.97
C ARG A 64 2.41 11.60 -13.28
N LYS A 65 1.56 10.88 -14.04
CA LYS A 65 0.95 11.41 -15.28
C LYS A 65 0.05 12.60 -14.99
N LYS A 66 -0.76 12.53 -13.93
CA LYS A 66 -1.66 13.60 -13.51
C LYS A 66 -0.92 14.86 -13.07
N ALA A 67 0.14 14.72 -12.27
CA ALA A 67 0.99 15.83 -11.86
C ALA A 67 1.64 16.53 -13.06
N LYS A 68 2.16 15.75 -14.02
CA LYS A 68 2.74 16.28 -15.26
C LYS A 68 1.72 17.06 -16.11
N LEU A 69 0.47 16.60 -16.17
CA LEU A 69 -0.60 17.30 -16.90
C LEU A 69 -0.97 18.64 -16.24
N LEU A 70 -0.80 18.74 -14.92
CA LEU A 70 -1.14 19.93 -14.13
C LEU A 70 0.05 20.88 -13.92
N GLU A 71 1.23 20.59 -14.49
CA GLU A 71 2.49 21.33 -14.28
C GLU A 71 2.94 21.45 -12.82
N ILE A 72 2.45 20.58 -11.93
CA ILE A 72 2.79 20.60 -10.50
C ILE A 72 4.11 19.83 -10.29
N PRO A 73 5.16 20.46 -9.70
CA PRO A 73 6.36 19.74 -9.29
C PRO A 73 5.99 18.60 -8.32
N LEU A 74 6.54 17.41 -8.54
CA LEU A 74 6.17 16.20 -7.78
C LEU A 74 6.34 16.38 -6.25
N ASP A 75 7.28 17.24 -5.84
CA ASP A 75 7.58 17.57 -4.45
C ASP A 75 6.43 18.33 -3.75
N GLU A 76 5.46 18.87 -4.51
CA GLU A 76 4.28 19.60 -4.01
C GLU A 76 2.98 18.81 -4.10
N VAL A 77 3.00 17.57 -4.61
CA VAL A 77 1.79 16.71 -4.65
C VAL A 77 1.57 16.10 -3.26
N HIS A 78 1.27 16.96 -2.29
CA HIS A 78 0.65 16.55 -1.03
C HIS A 78 -0.87 16.49 -1.22
N GLU A 79 -1.44 15.38 -0.73
CA GLU A 79 -2.86 15.26 -0.40
C GLU A 79 -3.86 15.36 -1.57
N SER A 80 -4.09 14.25 -2.26
CA SER A 80 -5.49 13.89 -2.50
C SER A 80 -6.02 13.32 -1.19
N LYS A 81 -7.00 13.98 -0.56
CA LYS A 81 -7.78 13.39 0.53
C LYS A 81 -8.12 11.95 0.14
N LEU A 82 -7.54 10.99 0.85
CA LEU A 82 -7.99 9.61 0.79
C LEU A 82 -9.51 9.67 1.00
N CYS A 83 -10.29 9.17 0.04
CA CYS A 83 -11.74 9.14 0.18
C CYS A 83 -12.06 8.24 1.39
N TYR A 84 -12.25 8.87 2.55
CA TYR A 84 -12.63 8.20 3.78
C TYR A 84 -14.05 7.69 3.62
N GLY A 85 -14.20 6.43 3.22
CA GLY A 85 -15.42 5.69 3.50
C GLY A 85 -15.58 5.56 5.01
N SER A 86 -16.36 6.46 5.63
CA SER A 86 -17.06 6.44 6.93
C SER A 86 -16.45 5.81 8.20
N CYS A 87 -15.26 5.19 8.19
CA CYS A 87 -14.59 4.57 9.35
C CYS A 87 -13.44 5.42 9.93
N GLY A 88 -13.19 6.61 9.38
CA GLY A 88 -11.89 7.27 9.46
C GLY A 88 -11.41 7.71 10.85
N VAL A 89 -12.24 8.35 11.66
CA VAL A 89 -11.73 9.13 12.81
C VAL A 89 -11.29 8.25 13.98
N SER A 90 -11.97 7.13 14.24
CA SER A 90 -11.63 6.21 15.33
C SER A 90 -10.42 5.34 15.01
N GLU A 91 -10.26 4.93 13.75
CA GLU A 91 -9.13 4.11 13.31
C GLU A 91 -7.84 4.94 13.18
N THR A 92 -7.90 6.21 12.75
CA THR A 92 -6.71 7.07 12.65
C THR A 92 -6.08 7.34 14.01
N LEU A 93 -6.90 7.67 15.03
CA LEU A 93 -6.43 7.88 16.40
C LEU A 93 -5.74 6.62 16.96
N THR A 94 -6.34 5.45 16.69
CA THR A 94 -5.82 4.15 17.13
C THR A 94 -4.47 3.80 16.47
N ALA A 95 -4.30 4.14 15.18
CA ALA A 95 -3.07 3.92 14.45
C ALA A 95 -1.93 4.83 14.91
N GLU A 96 -2.21 6.11 15.18
CA GLU A 96 -1.24 7.07 15.71
C GLU A 96 -0.75 6.68 17.11
N GLU A 97 -1.68 6.32 18.00
CA GLU A 97 -1.37 5.78 19.33
C GLU A 97 -0.51 4.50 19.24
N THR A 98 -0.81 3.63 18.28
CA THR A 98 -0.02 2.41 18.05
C THR A 98 1.37 2.75 17.55
N LEU A 99 1.50 3.66 16.57
CA LEU A 99 2.80 4.13 16.08
C LEU A 99 3.64 4.76 17.19
N SER A 100 3.02 5.46 18.15
CA SER A 100 3.73 6.08 19.27
C SER A 100 4.53 5.06 20.10
N LYS A 101 4.05 3.81 20.20
CA LYS A 101 4.64 2.71 20.98
C LYS A 101 5.82 2.01 20.28
N LEU A 102 6.03 2.26 18.99
CA LEU A 102 7.16 1.70 18.24
C LEU A 102 8.45 2.48 18.52
N GLY A 103 9.62 1.88 18.29
CA GLY A 103 10.88 2.60 18.31
C GLY A 103 11.06 3.47 17.06
N ASP A 104 11.90 4.51 17.13
CA ASP A 104 12.07 5.48 16.04
C ASP A 104 12.50 4.85 14.71
N LYS A 105 13.36 3.84 14.76
CA LYS A 105 13.80 3.10 13.56
C LYS A 105 12.66 2.32 12.91
N GLU A 106 11.68 1.87 13.69
CA GLU A 106 10.51 1.13 13.21
C GLU A 106 9.47 2.10 12.63
N LYS A 107 9.24 3.23 13.31
CA LYS A 107 8.40 4.32 12.76
C LYS A 107 8.95 4.83 11.44
N GLN A 108 10.26 5.11 11.38
CA GLN A 108 10.93 5.63 10.19
C GLN A 108 10.78 4.69 9.00
N ILE A 109 10.99 3.38 9.18
CA ILE A 109 10.89 2.45 8.05
C ILE A 109 9.44 2.22 7.61
N LEU A 110 8.47 2.28 8.53
CA LEU A 110 7.05 2.23 8.19
C LEU A 110 6.63 3.49 7.42
N TYR A 111 7.06 4.67 7.86
CA TYR A 111 6.80 5.94 7.20
C TYR A 111 7.34 5.94 5.77
N LEU A 112 8.62 5.61 5.57
CA LEU A 112 9.23 5.57 4.23
C LEU A 112 8.55 4.55 3.30
N TYR A 113 8.00 3.46 3.84
CA TYR A 113 7.39 2.40 3.04
C TYR A 113 5.89 2.60 2.75
N PHE A 114 5.15 3.15 3.71
CA PHE A 114 3.70 3.30 3.63
C PHE A 114 3.27 4.73 3.30
N TRP A 115 3.96 5.73 3.82
CA TRP A 115 3.63 7.14 3.60
C TRP A 115 4.31 7.68 2.35
N GLU A 116 5.64 7.51 2.26
CA GLU A 116 6.43 7.95 1.10
C GLU A 116 6.39 6.94 -0.06
N GLU A 117 5.77 5.77 0.18
CA GLU A 117 5.64 4.65 -0.76
C GLU A 117 6.94 4.23 -1.49
N LEU A 118 8.10 4.45 -0.89
CA LEU A 118 9.38 4.18 -1.52
C LEU A 118 9.60 2.67 -1.75
N PRO A 119 10.14 2.27 -2.92
CA PRO A 119 10.67 0.93 -3.12
C PRO A 119 11.72 0.58 -2.04
N GLN A 120 11.80 -0.69 -1.64
CA GLN A 120 12.77 -1.09 -0.61
C GLN A 120 14.23 -0.83 -1.01
N SER A 121 14.54 -0.82 -2.31
CA SER A 121 15.85 -0.40 -2.86
C SER A 121 16.15 1.06 -2.55
N ASP A 122 15.15 1.93 -2.67
CA ASP A 122 15.29 3.37 -2.52
C ASP A 122 15.32 3.72 -1.03
N ILE A 123 14.59 2.97 -0.20
CA ILE A 123 14.73 3.02 1.27
C ILE A 123 16.15 2.59 1.68
N ALA A 124 16.70 1.54 1.08
CA ALA A 124 18.06 1.07 1.35
C ALA A 124 19.10 2.16 1.04
N ALA A 125 18.96 2.81 -0.13
CA ALA A 125 19.79 3.94 -0.52
C ALA A 125 19.61 5.15 0.40
N LYS A 126 18.36 5.56 0.67
CA LYS A 126 18.01 6.74 1.49
C LYS A 126 18.48 6.62 2.94
N LEU A 127 18.45 5.41 3.51
CA LEU A 127 18.92 5.14 4.87
C LEU A 127 20.37 4.68 4.95
N ASN A 128 21.06 4.53 3.82
CA ASN A 128 22.40 3.97 3.70
C ASN A 128 22.57 2.64 4.47
N ILE A 129 21.66 1.70 4.25
CA ILE A 129 21.66 0.36 4.86
C ILE A 129 21.47 -0.74 3.81
N PRO A 130 21.92 -1.98 4.05
CA PRO A 130 21.69 -3.09 3.13
C PRO A 130 20.20 -3.38 2.92
N LEU A 131 19.83 -3.80 1.69
CA LEU A 131 18.45 -4.20 1.36
C LEU A 131 17.92 -5.32 2.28
N GLY A 132 18.79 -6.23 2.72
CA GLY A 132 18.44 -7.26 3.71
C GLY A 132 18.02 -6.68 5.06
N THR A 133 18.68 -5.61 5.49
CA THR A 133 18.34 -4.86 6.71
C THR A 133 17.01 -4.13 6.56
N VAL A 134 16.73 -3.53 5.40
CA VAL A 134 15.41 -2.94 5.11
C VAL A 134 14.30 -3.98 5.26
N LYS A 135 14.47 -5.15 4.64
CA LYS A 135 13.50 -6.25 4.72
C LYS A 135 13.26 -6.71 6.16
N SER A 136 14.34 -6.97 6.90
CA SER A 136 14.26 -7.43 8.29
C SER A 136 13.62 -6.38 9.20
N ARG A 137 14.06 -5.12 9.13
CA ARG A 137 13.49 -4.02 9.93
C ARG A 137 12.02 -3.78 9.61
N LEU A 138 11.64 -3.83 8.33
CA LEU A 138 10.25 -3.64 7.92
C LEU A 138 9.36 -4.79 8.41
N HIS A 139 9.87 -6.02 8.39
CA HIS A 139 9.17 -7.16 8.97
C HIS A 139 8.95 -6.97 10.48
N THR A 140 10.01 -6.68 11.24
CA THR A 140 9.93 -6.46 12.69
C THR A 140 8.99 -5.30 13.04
N ALA A 141 9.08 -4.18 12.32
CA ALA A 141 8.21 -3.02 12.54
C ALA A 141 6.72 -3.37 12.32
N LYS A 142 6.41 -4.16 11.29
CA LYS A 142 5.03 -4.64 11.03
C LYS A 142 4.52 -5.57 12.13
N GLN A 143 5.36 -6.47 12.65
CA GLN A 143 4.96 -7.36 13.75
C GLN A 143 4.67 -6.59 15.03
N LYS A 144 5.57 -5.68 15.43
CA LYS A 144 5.37 -4.81 16.60
C LYS A 144 4.12 -3.94 16.47
N PHE A 145 3.89 -3.37 15.28
CA PHE A 145 2.65 -2.63 15.02
C PHE A 145 1.42 -3.51 15.25
N LYS A 146 1.43 -4.73 14.70
CA LYS A 146 0.32 -5.68 14.85
C LYS A 146 0.10 -6.12 16.31
N GLU A 147 1.16 -6.28 17.10
CA GLU A 147 1.08 -6.63 18.52
C GLU A 147 0.45 -5.52 19.36
N HIS A 148 0.76 -4.26 19.05
CA HIS A 148 0.25 -3.10 19.78
C HIS A 148 -1.10 -2.59 19.28
N TYR A 149 -1.51 -2.97 18.06
CA TYR A 149 -2.76 -2.51 17.48
C TYR A 149 -3.95 -3.20 18.20
N PRO A 150 -4.84 -2.44 18.88
CA PRO A 150 -5.85 -2.99 19.77
C PRO A 150 -6.93 -3.81 19.06
N HIS A 151 -6.99 -3.77 17.73
CA HIS A 151 -7.80 -4.69 16.94
C HIS A 151 -6.95 -5.90 16.54
N HIS A 152 -7.09 -6.99 17.29
CA HIS A 152 -6.80 -8.32 16.73
C HIS A 152 -7.61 -8.42 15.42
N LEU A 153 -6.92 -8.70 14.31
CA LEU A 153 -7.51 -8.90 12.98
C LEU A 153 -8.41 -10.15 12.93
N ASN A 154 -9.42 -10.23 13.79
CA ASN A 154 -10.48 -11.22 13.77
C ASN A 154 -11.75 -10.57 13.22
N SER A 155 -12.24 -11.16 12.13
CA SER A 155 -13.55 -10.96 11.51
C SER A 155 -13.84 -9.57 10.90
N VAL A 156 -13.49 -9.42 9.62
CA VAL A 156 -14.44 -8.81 8.66
C VAL A 156 -15.59 -9.80 8.50
N LYS A 157 -16.49 -9.89 9.49
CA LYS A 157 -17.87 -10.28 9.23
C LYS A 157 -18.57 -9.00 8.83
N VAL A 158 -18.68 -8.79 7.53
CA VAL A 158 -19.65 -7.83 6.99
C VAL A 158 -21.02 -8.33 7.47
N GLN A 159 -21.57 -7.65 8.47
CA GLN A 159 -22.98 -7.73 8.79
C GLN A 159 -23.71 -7.18 7.55
N LEU A 160 -24.20 -8.09 6.70
CA LEU A 160 -25.25 -7.77 5.75
C LEU A 160 -26.49 -7.45 6.58
N ARG A 161 -26.75 -6.15 6.81
CA ARG A 161 -28.07 -5.68 7.20
C ARG A 161 -28.88 -5.50 5.93
N ASN A 162 -29.87 -6.38 5.81
CA ASN A 162 -31.07 -6.32 5.01
C ASN A 162 -31.45 -4.91 4.55
N VAL A 163 -31.64 -4.76 3.24
CA VAL A 163 -32.82 -4.13 2.62
C VAL A 163 -33.22 -5.01 1.45
#